data_AF-W0J4A8-F1
#
_entry.id   AF-W0J4A8-F1
#
_cell.length_a   1.000
_cell.length_b   1.000
_cell.length_c   1.000
_cell.angle_alpha   90.00
_cell.angle_beta   90.00
_cell.angle_gamma   90.00
#
_symmetry.space_group_name_H-M   'P 1'
#
loop_
_entity.id
_entity.type
_entity.pdbx_description
1 polymer ?
#
loop_
_entity_poly.entity_id
_entity_poly.type
_entity_poly.pdbx_seq_one_letter_code
_entity_poly.pdbx_strand_id
1 'polypeptide(L)' 'MKRTNIVLDENLIRQGLKLTGIKTRKELVNHALTQLVRREKQTGLLDLRGKVKWEGDLNAMRKARVE' A
#
# COMPACT_ATOMS: atom_id res chain seq x y z
N MET A 1 17.10 -5.30 15.95
CA MET A 1 16.24 -4.09 15.78
C MET A 1 16.80 -2.95 16.62
N LYS A 2 16.76 -1.72 16.09
CA LYS A 2 17.17 -0.50 16.82
C LYS A 2 15.97 0.09 17.55
N ARG A 3 16.16 0.54 18.80
CA ARG A 3 15.15 1.31 19.55
C ARG A 3 15.36 2.80 19.29
N THR A 4 14.27 3.52 19.08
CA THR A 4 14.28 4.97 18.84
C THR A 4 13.11 5.59 19.59
N ASN A 5 13.34 6.71 20.26
CA ASN A 5 12.28 7.50 20.87
C ASN A 5 11.80 8.53 19.86
N ILE A 6 10.51 8.50 19.53
CA ILE A 6 9.86 9.42 18.59
C ILE A 6 8.54 9.88 19.17
N VAL A 7 8.18 11.14 18.91
CA VAL A 7 6.87 11.69 19.26
C VAL A 7 5.89 11.31 18.15
N LEU A 8 4.73 10.77 18.52
CA LEU A 8 3.69 10.31 17.60
C LEU A 8 2.34 10.88 18.02
N ASP A 9 1.49 11.17 17.04
CA ASP A 9 0.10 11.56 17.29
C ASP A 9 -0.70 10.36 17.81
N GLU A 10 -1.22 10.47 19.04
CA GLU A 10 -2.01 9.43 19.68
C GLU A 10 -3.36 9.18 18.99
N ASN A 11 -3.96 10.21 18.39
CA ASN A 11 -5.20 10.07 17.63
C ASN A 11 -4.97 9.18 16.42
N LEU A 12 -3.87 9.40 15.70
CA LEU A 12 -3.50 8.63 14.52
C LEU A 12 -3.20 7.18 14.90
N ILE A 13 -2.47 6.95 15.99
CA ILE A 13 -2.18 5.60 16.49
C ILE A 13 -3.47 4.87 16.88
N ARG A 14 -4.38 5.51 17.62
CA ARG A 14 -5.66 4.89 18.00
C ARG A 14 -6.49 4.48 16.79
N GLN A 15 -6.59 5.36 15.80
CA GLN A 15 -7.28 5.06 14.54
C GLN A 15 -6.60 3.90 13.81
N GLY A 16 -5.27 3.94 13.70
CA GLY A 16 -4.49 2.90 13.06
C GLY A 16 -4.65 1.52 13.72
N LEU A 17 -4.62 1.45 15.06
CA LEU A 17 -4.85 0.20 15.79
C LEU A 17 -6.27 -0.33 15.57
N LYS A 18 -7.29 0.54 15.58
CA LYS A 18 -8.68 0.16 15.34
C LYS A 18 -8.92 -0.35 13.92
N LEU A 19 -8.34 0.30 12.92
CA LEU A 19 -8.53 -0.05 11.51
C LEU A 19 -7.77 -1.31 11.10
N THR A 20 -6.57 -1.52 11.65
CA THR A 20 -5.71 -2.65 11.26
C THR A 20 -5.87 -3.87 12.18
N GLY A 21 -6.48 -3.71 13.37
CA GLY A 21 -6.56 -4.76 14.38
C GLY A 21 -5.21 -5.10 15.05
N ILE A 22 -4.16 -4.33 14.77
CA ILE A 22 -2.83 -4.51 15.36
C ILE A 22 -2.89 -4.14 16.84
N LYS A 23 -2.23 -4.94 17.69
CA LYS A 23 -2.30 -4.81 19.15
C LYS A 23 -1.28 -3.84 19.72
N THR A 24 -0.15 -3.63 19.05
CA THR A 24 0.97 -2.87 19.61
C THR A 24 1.36 -1.67 18.75
N ARG A 25 1.75 -0.56 19.39
CA ARG A 25 2.23 0.65 18.71
C ARG A 25 3.46 0.36 17.83
N LYS A 26 4.38 -0.49 18.30
CA LYS A 26 5.59 -0.89 17.54
C LYS A 26 5.24 -1.60 16.23
N GLU A 27 4.28 -2.53 16.26
CA GLU A 27 3.88 -3.30 15.09
C GLU A 27 3.10 -2.42 14.13
N LEU A 28 2.27 -1.52 14.64
CA LEU A 28 1.55 -0.57 13.79
C LEU A 28 2.52 0.34 13.03
N VAL A 29 3.55 0.86 13.70
CA VAL A 29 4.57 1.71 13.06
C VAL A 29 5.36 0.91 12.02
N ASN A 30 5.81 -0.31 12.34
CA ASN A 30 6.50 -1.17 11.37
C ASN A 30 5.61 -1.52 10.18
N HIS A 31 4.33 -1.80 10.43
CA HIS A 31 3.35 -2.08 9.39
C HIS A 31 3.17 -0.86 8.48
N ALA A 32 2.98 0.33 9.04
CA ALA A 32 2.84 1.57 8.29
C ALA A 32 4.07 1.85 7.41
N LEU A 33 5.29 1.72 7.95
CA LEU A 33 6.52 1.89 7.19
C LEU A 33 6.65 0.86 6.06
N THR A 34 6.28 -0.40 6.32
CA THR A 34 6.29 -1.46 5.29
C THR A 34 5.31 -1.15 4.16
N GLN A 35 4.11 -0.68 4.50
CA GLN A 35 3.10 -0.29 3.51
C GLN A 35 3.54 0.92 2.70
N LEU A 36 4.17 1.91 3.34
CA LEU A 36 4.73 3.08 2.66
C LEU A 36 5.76 2.63 1.61
N VAL A 37 6.77 1.85 2.01
CA VAL A 37 7.80 1.35 1.08
C VAL A 37 7.17 0.53 -0.04
N ARG A 38 6.17 -0.31 0.25
CA ARG A 38 5.45 -1.07 -0.77
C ARG A 38 4.74 -0.16 -1.78
N ARG A 39 4.05 0.88 -1.32
CA ARG A 39 3.38 1.86 -2.20
C ARG A 39 4.37 2.61 -3.06
N GLU A 40 5.47 3.08 -2.50
CA GLU A 40 6.51 3.78 -3.28
C GLU A 40 7.16 2.87 -4.32
N LYS A 41 7.39 1.59 -3.99
CA LYS A 41 7.87 0.61 -4.97
C LYS A 41 6.86 0.35 -6.09
N GLN A 42 5.56 0.42 -5.80
CA GLN A 42 4.52 0.29 -6.83
C GLN A 42 4.54 1.46 -7.80
N THR A 43 4.92 2.66 -7.37
CA THR A 43 5.16 3.81 -8.26
C THR A 43 6.20 3.47 -9.33
N GLY A 44 7.20 2.63 -9.03
CA GLY A 44 8.16 2.13 -10.02
C GLY A 44 7.54 1.30 -11.15
N LEU A 45 6.33 0.76 -10.99
CA LEU A 45 5.61 0.16 -12.13
C LEU A 45 5.25 1.20 -13.19
N LEU A 46 5.12 2.48 -12.82
CA LEU A 46 4.90 3.55 -13.80
C LEU A 46 6.09 3.69 -14.76
N ASP A 47 7.30 3.29 -14.35
CA ASP A 47 8.48 3.30 -15.22
C ASP A 47 8.39 2.29 -16.37
N LEU A 48 7.50 1.29 -16.26
CA LEU A 48 7.21 0.31 -17.30
C LEU A 48 6.21 0.83 -18.35
N ARG A 49 5.60 2.00 -18.11
CA ARG A 49 4.64 2.61 -19.05
C ARG A 49 5.30 2.83 -20.42
N GLY A 50 4.70 2.27 -21.46
CA GLY A 50 5.20 2.37 -22.84
C GLY A 50 6.40 1.47 -23.16
N LYS A 51 7.00 0.79 -22.16
CA LYS A 51 8.08 -0.19 -22.37
C LYS A 51 7.58 -1.62 -22.52
N VAL A 52 6.38 -1.90 -22.03
CA VAL A 52 5.77 -3.23 -22.07
C VAL A 52 4.73 -3.27 -23.19
N LYS A 53 4.86 -4.26 -24.08
CA LYS A 53 3.85 -4.57 -25.09
C LYS A 53 2.69 -5.29 -24.39
N TRP A 54 1.52 -4.67 -24.39
CA TRP A 54 0.32 -5.30 -23.88
C TRP A 54 -0.36 -6.12 -24.98
N GLU A 55 -0.67 -7.38 -24.69
CA GLU A 55 -1.35 -8.29 -25.61
C GLU A 55 -2.74 -8.64 -25.07
N GLY A 56 -3.78 -8.20 -25.79
CA GLY A 56 -5.19 -8.42 -25.45
C GLY A 56 -6.13 -7.56 -26.31
N ASP A 57 -7.43 -7.85 -26.28
CA ASP A 57 -8.47 -7.00 -26.89
C ASP A 57 -9.31 -6.31 -25.80
N LEU A 58 -9.11 -5.00 -25.67
CA LEU A 58 -9.84 -4.17 -24.70
C LEU A 58 -11.35 -4.16 -24.94
N ASN A 59 -11.79 -4.26 -26.20
CA ASN A 59 -13.20 -4.23 -26.54
C ASN A 59 -13.90 -5.52 -26.11
N ALA A 60 -13.27 -6.68 -26.34
CA ALA A 60 -13.77 -7.97 -25.86
C ALA A 60 -13.89 -8.00 -24.33
N MET A 61 -12.86 -7.54 -23.60
CA MET A 61 -12.84 -7.54 -22.14
C MET A 61 -13.90 -6.62 -21.50
N ARG A 62 -14.27 -5.53 -22.17
CA ARG A 62 -15.29 -4.59 -21.67
C ARG A 62 -16.72 -5.07 -21.91
N LYS A 63 -16.95 -5.81 -23.00
CA LYS A 63 -18.27 -6.38 -23.31
C LYS A 63 -18.68 -7.45 -22.27
N ALA A 64 -17.74 -8.25 -21.78
CA ALA A 64 -17.97 -9.28 -20.77
C ALA A 64 -18.29 -8.75 -19.35
N ARG A 65 -18.33 -7.42 -19.13
CA ARG A 65 -18.64 -6.82 -17.81
C ARG A 65 -20.11 -6.43 -17.65
N VAL A 66 -20.92 -6.53 -18.70
CA VAL A 66 -22.31 -6.05 -18.72
C VAL A 66 -23.32 -7.21 -18.81
N GLU A 67 -22.88 -8.45 -18.56
CA GLU A 67 -23.76 -9.61 -18.35
C GLU A 67 -23.89 -9.95 -16.86
#